data_AF-A0A355V324-F1
#
_entry.id   AF-A0A355V324-F1
#
_cell.length_a   1.000
_cell.length_b   1.000
_cell.length_c   1.000
_cell.angle_alpha   90.00
_cell.angle_beta   90.00
_cell.angle_gamma   90.00
#
_symmetry.space_group_name_H-M   'P 1'
#
loop_
_entity.id
_entity.type
_entity.pdbx_description
1 polymer ?
#
loop_
_entity_poly.entity_id
_entity_poly.type
_entity_poly.pdbx_seq_one_letter_code
_entity_poly.pdbx_strand_id
1 'polypeptide(L)'
;MITADWVAVGLVALFLLLGLIAGFGRGLKFFTSGIFGFIISIVICYFFGGLIYKFEFVQQLLEKMIAAMEGKNGFCDFLIDIRLDLVVYYIALFTIVSIIRIIIVLIIKNISEADNAVMKVLNKAFGVVLFAAALIVLTLIVFHIIALIGGTTADNFLNLLSGSAF
;
A
#
# COMPACT_ATOMS: atom_id res chain seq x y z
N MET A 1 -22.48 11.36 -20.68
CA MET A 1 -21.30 11.37 -19.80
C MET A 1 -21.57 12.36 -18.69
N ILE A 2 -21.68 11.86 -17.46
CA ILE A 2 -21.92 12.65 -16.25
C ILE A 2 -20.59 13.33 -15.85
N THR A 3 -20.63 14.31 -14.95
CA THR A 3 -19.42 14.95 -14.37
C THR A 3 -18.40 13.94 -13.84
N ALA A 4 -18.87 12.83 -13.26
CA ALA A 4 -18.03 11.72 -12.79
C ALA A 4 -17.18 11.11 -13.93
N ASP A 5 -17.75 10.89 -15.11
CA ASP A 5 -17.02 10.33 -16.27
C ASP A 5 -15.89 11.27 -16.72
N TRP A 6 -16.14 12.58 -16.74
CA TRP A 6 -15.13 13.58 -17.11
C TRP A 6 -14.00 13.66 -16.08
N VAL A 7 -14.32 13.56 -14.79
CA VAL A 7 -13.32 13.50 -13.72
C VAL A 7 -12.48 12.24 -13.83
N ALA A 8 -13.11 11.08 -14.09
CA ALA A 8 -12.40 9.81 -14.27
C ALA A 8 -11.45 9.86 -15.47
N VAL A 9 -11.93 10.30 -16.64
CA VAL A 9 -11.09 10.46 -17.84
C VAL A 9 -9.95 11.44 -17.60
N GLY A 10 -10.21 12.57 -16.93
CA GLY A 10 -9.21 13.55 -16.57
C GLY A 10 -8.12 12.97 -15.66
N LEU A 11 -8.50 12.23 -14.63
CA LEU A 11 -7.57 11.55 -13.71
C LEU A 11 -6.74 10.49 -14.44
N VAL A 12 -7.36 9.66 -15.27
CA VAL A 12 -6.66 8.66 -16.07
C VAL A 12 -5.64 9.34 -16.99
N ALA A 13 -6.05 10.34 -17.77
CA ALA A 13 -5.13 11.07 -18.65
C ALA A 13 -3.96 11.71 -17.89
N LEU A 14 -4.25 12.33 -16.74
CA LEU A 14 -3.22 12.94 -15.87
C LEU A 14 -2.20 11.90 -15.39
N PHE A 15 -2.66 10.77 -14.83
CA PHE A 15 -1.76 9.75 -14.29
C PHE A 15 -0.95 9.06 -15.39
N LEU A 16 -1.54 8.82 -16.57
CA LEU A 16 -0.81 8.26 -17.71
C LEU A 16 0.28 9.23 -18.20
N LEU A 17 -0.01 10.54 -18.28
CA LEU A 17 0.98 11.57 -18.62
C LEU A 17 2.09 11.66 -17.57
N LEU A 18 1.74 11.62 -16.29
CA LEU A 18 2.72 11.58 -15.20
C LEU A 18 3.61 10.33 -15.31
N GLY A 19 3.05 9.17 -15.64
CA GLY A 19 3.81 7.95 -15.89
C GLY A 19 4.77 8.05 -17.08
N LEU A 20 4.34 8.68 -18.18
CA LEU A 20 5.20 8.93 -19.35
C LEU A 20 6.35 9.90 -19.05
N ILE A 21 6.10 10.96 -18.28
CA ILE A 21 7.07 12.02 -17.99
C ILE A 21 8.05 11.58 -16.89
N ALA A 22 7.54 11.01 -15.80
CA ALA A 22 8.37 10.54 -14.70
C ALA A 22 9.16 9.29 -15.08
N GLY A 23 8.55 8.38 -15.84
CA GLY A 23 9.07 7.03 -16.06
C GLY A 23 9.04 6.18 -14.79
N PHE A 24 9.39 4.91 -14.93
CA PHE A 24 9.36 3.90 -13.88
C PHE A 24 10.36 4.18 -12.76
N GLY A 25 11.64 4.41 -13.06
CA GLY A 25 12.66 4.57 -12.03
C GLY A 25 12.41 5.78 -11.10
N ARG A 26 12.08 6.94 -11.66
CA ARG A 26 11.74 8.13 -10.85
C ARG A 26 10.38 8.00 -10.19
N GLY A 27 9.39 7.44 -10.88
CA GLY A 27 8.06 7.16 -10.33
C GLY A 27 8.14 6.26 -9.10
N LEU A 28 8.86 5.14 -9.21
CA LEU A 28 9.04 4.21 -8.10
C LEU A 28 9.77 4.89 -6.94
N LYS A 29 10.84 5.65 -7.21
CA LYS A 29 11.53 6.44 -6.17
C LYS A 29 10.57 7.42 -5.48
N PHE A 30 9.69 8.09 -6.21
CA PHE A 30 8.70 9.00 -5.63
C PHE A 30 7.76 8.25 -4.67
N PHE A 31 7.12 7.16 -5.12
CA PHE A 31 6.20 6.38 -4.29
C PHE A 31 6.86 5.77 -3.06
N THR A 32 8.15 5.44 -3.14
CA THR A 32 8.84 4.70 -2.08
C THR A 32 9.75 5.55 -1.20
N SER A 33 9.96 6.82 -1.54
CA SER A 33 10.76 7.76 -0.75
C SER A 33 9.89 8.64 0.14
N GLY A 34 10.51 9.16 1.21
CA GLY A 34 9.89 10.11 2.13
C GLY A 34 8.60 9.59 2.78
N ILE A 35 7.63 10.49 2.91
CA ILE A 35 6.36 10.24 3.60
C ILE A 35 5.48 9.25 2.83
N PHE A 36 5.49 9.28 1.50
CA PHE A 36 4.70 8.35 0.68
C PHE A 36 5.12 6.90 0.90
N GLY A 37 6.42 6.62 0.95
CA GLY A 37 6.92 5.28 1.24
C GLY A 37 6.45 4.77 2.60
N PHE A 38 6.46 5.64 3.62
CA PHE A 38 5.96 5.33 4.95
C PHE A 38 4.46 4.99 4.93
N ILE A 39 3.64 5.82 4.29
CA ILE A 39 2.19 5.58 4.15
C ILE A 39 1.92 4.27 3.40
N ILE A 40 2.61 4.00 2.29
CA ILE A 40 2.44 2.76 1.54
C ILE A 40 2.77 1.54 2.40
N SER A 41 3.83 1.59 3.20
CA SER A 41 4.12 0.49 4.14
C SER A 41 2.99 0.27 5.15
N ILE A 42 2.40 1.34 5.69
CA ILE A 42 1.25 1.22 6.61
C ILE A 42 0.07 0.55 5.89
N VAL A 43 -0.26 1.03 4.68
CA VAL A 43 -1.36 0.48 3.87
C VAL A 43 -1.13 -0.99 3.57
N ILE A 44 0.08 -1.39 3.17
CA ILE A 44 0.45 -2.78 2.94
C ILE A 44 0.30 -3.60 4.23
N CYS A 45 0.79 -3.10 5.36
CA CYS A 45 0.64 -3.78 6.65
C CYS A 45 -0.83 -3.93 7.06
N TYR A 46 -1.67 -2.94 6.80
CA TYR A 46 -3.09 -2.99 7.07
C TYR A 46 -3.79 -4.07 6.23
N PHE A 47 -3.60 -4.07 4.91
CA PHE A 47 -4.28 -5.01 4.02
C PHE A 47 -3.72 -6.43 4.09
N PHE A 48 -2.40 -6.58 4.19
CA PHE A 48 -1.75 -7.90 4.19
C PHE A 48 -1.44 -8.46 5.58
N GLY A 49 -1.46 -7.62 6.63
CA GLY A 49 -1.14 -8.06 8.00
C GLY A 49 -2.10 -9.13 8.50
N GLY A 50 -3.40 -8.97 8.27
CA GLY A 50 -4.36 -10.03 8.63
C GLY A 50 -4.13 -11.36 7.91
N LEU A 51 -3.61 -11.33 6.67
CA LEU A 51 -3.30 -12.54 5.91
C LEU A 51 -2.02 -13.21 6.43
N ILE A 52 -0.96 -12.42 6.65
CA ILE A 52 0.34 -12.91 7.14
C ILE A 52 0.21 -13.43 8.58
N TYR A 53 -0.63 -12.78 9.40
CA TYR A 53 -0.92 -13.23 10.76
C TYR A 53 -1.45 -14.66 10.80
N LYS A 54 -2.21 -15.10 9.79
CA LYS A 54 -2.77 -16.46 9.73
C LYS A 54 -1.76 -17.55 9.40
N PHE A 55 -0.53 -17.20 9.05
CA PHE A 55 0.49 -18.21 8.77
C PHE A 55 0.91 -18.92 10.05
N GLU A 56 0.99 -20.24 9.99
CA GLU A 56 1.29 -21.10 11.14
C GLU A 56 2.61 -20.71 11.82
N PHE A 57 3.64 -20.42 11.02
CA PHE A 57 4.93 -19.94 11.52
C PHE A 57 4.82 -18.66 12.35
N VAL A 58 3.96 -17.72 11.94
CA VAL A 58 3.77 -16.43 12.64
C VAL A 58 3.04 -16.66 13.96
N GLN A 59 1.98 -17.48 13.94
CA GLN A 59 1.25 -17.86 15.16
C GLN A 59 2.17 -18.53 16.17
N GLN A 60 2.97 -19.50 15.74
CA GLN A 60 3.93 -20.19 16.62
C GLN A 60 4.97 -19.24 17.25
N LEU A 61 5.41 -18.21 16.51
CA LEU A 61 6.33 -17.19 17.06
C LEU A 61 5.65 -16.34 18.13
N LEU A 62 4.39 -15.95 17.91
CA LEU A 62 3.63 -15.15 18.87
C LEU A 62 3.30 -15.96 20.13
N GLU A 63 2.92 -17.22 19.97
CA GLU A 63 2.69 -18.15 21.08
C GLU A 63 3.96 -18.35 21.92
N LYS A 64 5.12 -18.53 21.29
CA LYS A 64 6.40 -18.60 22.01
C LYS A 64 6.71 -17.32 22.79
N MET A 65 6.33 -16.17 22.25
CA MET A 65 6.53 -14.89 22.93
C MET A 65 5.61 -14.76 24.16
N ILE A 66 4.33 -15.14 24.03
CA ILE A 66 3.37 -15.17 25.15
C ILE A 66 3.83 -16.14 26.22
N ALA A 67 4.20 -17.37 25.85
CA ALA A 67 4.69 -18.39 26.78
C ALA A 67 5.97 -17.96 27.52
N ALA A 68 6.81 -17.11 26.91
CA ALA A 68 8.00 -16.56 27.56
C ALA A 68 7.70 -15.49 28.62
N MET A 69 6.48 -14.94 28.63
CA MET A 69 6.03 -13.87 29.53
C MET A 69 5.02 -14.35 30.57
N GLU A 70 4.25 -15.39 30.26
CA GLU A 70 3.20 -15.94 31.12
C GLU A 70 3.73 -16.34 32.50
N GLY A 71 3.05 -15.90 33.56
CA GLY A 71 3.32 -16.33 34.93
C GLY A 71 4.63 -15.80 35.54
N LYS A 72 5.33 -14.87 34.86
CA LYS A 72 6.57 -14.28 35.39
C LYS A 72 6.33 -13.22 36.46
N ASN A 73 5.42 -12.27 36.21
CA ASN A 73 5.11 -11.14 37.09
C ASN A 73 3.81 -10.48 36.61
N GLY A 74 3.06 -9.82 37.52
CA GLY A 74 1.78 -9.17 37.17
C GLY A 74 1.86 -8.08 36.09
N PHE A 75 3.04 -7.50 35.85
CA PHE A 75 3.27 -6.60 34.70
C PHE A 75 3.31 -7.36 33.37
N CYS A 76 3.89 -8.56 33.32
CA CYS A 76 3.90 -9.39 32.11
C CYS A 76 2.49 -9.87 31.75
N ASP A 77 1.68 -10.22 32.75
CA ASP A 77 0.29 -10.63 32.52
C ASP A 77 -0.55 -9.46 31.99
N PHE A 78 -0.31 -8.23 32.49
CA PHE A 78 -0.91 -7.02 31.92
C PHE A 78 -0.50 -6.78 30.46
N LEU A 79 0.78 -7.01 30.11
CA LEU A 79 1.25 -6.87 28.73
C LEU A 79 0.60 -7.89 27.78
N ILE A 80 0.31 -9.10 28.27
CA ILE A 80 -0.42 -10.12 27.50
C ILE A 80 -1.88 -9.66 27.29
N ASP A 81 -2.52 -9.12 28.32
CA ASP A 81 -3.93 -8.69 28.28
C ASP A 81 -4.18 -7.57 27.26
N ILE A 82 -3.25 -6.61 27.14
CA ILE A 82 -3.31 -5.54 26.12
C ILE A 82 -2.95 -6.02 24.71
N ARG A 83 -2.73 -7.32 24.50
CA ARG A 83 -2.32 -7.92 23.22
C ARG A 83 -1.02 -7.30 22.67
N LEU A 84 0.00 -7.16 23.53
CA LEU A 84 1.33 -6.68 23.11
C LEU A 84 1.91 -7.54 21.98
N ASP A 85 1.57 -8.82 21.91
CA ASP A 85 1.89 -9.72 20.80
C ASP A 85 1.49 -9.16 19.45
N LEU A 86 0.28 -8.63 19.35
CA LEU A 86 -0.25 -8.05 18.13
C LEU A 86 0.43 -6.72 17.78
N VAL A 87 0.77 -5.91 18.79
CA VAL A 87 1.52 -4.66 18.60
C VAL A 87 2.93 -4.96 18.06
N VAL A 88 3.64 -5.88 18.71
CA VAL A 88 4.99 -6.31 18.31
C VAL A 88 4.95 -6.91 16.90
N TYR A 89 3.93 -7.72 16.60
CA TYR A 89 3.70 -8.28 15.27
C TYR A 89 3.63 -7.19 14.19
N TYR A 90 2.78 -6.17 14.36
CA TYR A 90 2.63 -5.11 13.35
C TYR A 90 3.88 -4.22 13.23
N ILE A 91 4.60 -3.97 14.32
CA ILE A 91 5.88 -3.25 14.28
C ILE A 91 6.93 -4.05 13.50
N ALA A 92 7.04 -5.36 13.76
CA ALA A 92 7.96 -6.23 13.05
C ALA A 92 7.60 -6.33 11.56
N LEU A 93 6.32 -6.52 11.24
CA LEU A 93 5.83 -6.56 9.87
C LEU A 93 6.14 -5.25 9.13
N PHE A 94 5.85 -4.11 9.76
CA PHE A 94 6.14 -2.79 9.20
C PHE A 94 7.63 -2.59 8.90
N THR A 95 8.49 -3.06 9.80
CA THR A 95 9.94 -3.01 9.63
C THR A 95 10.38 -3.86 8.44
N ILE A 96 9.92 -5.11 8.36
CA ILE A 96 10.25 -6.02 7.25
C ILE A 96 9.78 -5.46 5.90
N VAL A 97 8.52 -5.03 5.81
CA VAL A 97 7.95 -4.45 4.57
C VAL A 97 8.74 -3.21 4.16
N SER A 98 9.11 -2.36 5.12
CA SER A 98 9.89 -1.15 4.83
C SER A 98 11.31 -1.46 4.34
N ILE A 99 11.97 -2.47 4.92
CA ILE A 99 13.29 -2.94 4.45
C ILE A 99 13.19 -3.50 3.03
N ILE A 100 12.24 -4.41 2.78
CA ILE A 100 12.03 -5.02 1.46
C ILE A 100 11.79 -3.93 0.42
N ARG A 101 10.95 -2.93 0.74
CA ARG A 101 10.69 -1.79 -0.14
C ARG A 101 11.97 -1.05 -0.50
N ILE A 102 12.81 -0.71 0.49
CA ILE A 102 14.07 0.01 0.26
C ILE A 102 14.98 -0.80 -0.68
N ILE A 103 15.10 -2.12 -0.47
CA ILE A 103 15.90 -3.01 -1.31
C ILE A 103 15.40 -3.02 -2.75
N ILE A 104 14.08 -3.22 -2.95
CA ILE A 104 13.46 -3.24 -4.29
C ILE A 104 13.76 -1.95 -5.06
N VAL A 105 13.65 -0.81 -4.40
CA VAL A 105 13.88 0.51 -5.01
C VAL A 105 15.33 0.70 -5.41
N LEU A 106 16.26 0.26 -4.56
CA LEU A 106 17.68 0.36 -4.84
C LEU A 106 18.08 -0.48 -6.06
N ILE A 107 17.54 -1.70 -6.17
CA ILE A 107 17.76 -2.58 -7.33
C ILE A 107 17.18 -1.95 -8.60
N ILE A 108 15.90 -1.51 -8.56
CA ILE A 108 15.23 -0.96 -9.73
C ILE A 108 15.88 0.33 -10.21
N LYS A 109 16.34 1.19 -9.29
CA LYS A 109 17.07 2.41 -9.64
C LYS A 109 18.32 2.08 -10.44
N ASN A 110 19.13 1.13 -9.98
CA ASN A 110 20.37 0.75 -10.65
C ASN A 110 20.12 0.17 -12.05
N ILE A 111 19.02 -0.57 -12.24
CA ILE A 111 18.64 -1.12 -13.56
C ILE A 111 18.10 0.00 -14.48
N SER A 112 17.24 0.87 -13.94
CA SER A 112 16.58 1.93 -14.73
C SER A 112 17.52 3.04 -15.21
N GLU A 113 18.69 3.20 -14.57
CA GLU A 113 19.70 4.19 -14.96
C GLU A 113 20.63 3.69 -16.07
N ALA A 114 20.48 2.44 -16.54
CA ALA A 114 21.23 1.93 -17.69
C ALA A 114 20.90 2.73 -18.96
N ASP A 115 21.90 3.44 -19.50
CA ASP A 115 21.74 4.39 -20.62
C ASP A 115 21.70 3.69 -21.98
N ASN A 116 20.67 2.87 -22.21
CA ASN A 116 20.36 2.26 -23.51
C ASN A 116 19.00 2.75 -24.02
N ALA A 117 18.88 2.98 -25.33
CA ALA A 117 17.64 3.45 -25.96
C ALA A 117 16.44 2.54 -25.67
N VAL A 118 16.66 1.22 -25.64
CA VAL A 118 15.63 0.23 -25.26
C VAL A 118 15.15 0.43 -23.81
N MET A 119 16.10 0.70 -22.89
CA MET A 119 15.76 0.95 -21.48
C MET A 119 15.01 2.27 -21.28
N LYS A 120 15.24 3.29 -22.11
CA LYS A 120 14.46 4.54 -22.07
C LYS A 120 13.00 4.32 -22.44
N VAL A 121 12.72 3.50 -23.45
CA VAL A 121 11.34 3.16 -23.85
C VAL A 121 10.67 2.31 -22.78
N LEU A 122 11.34 1.26 -22.29
CA LEU A 122 10.83 0.42 -21.22
C LEU A 122 10.56 1.23 -19.94
N ASN A 123 11.46 2.14 -19.57
CA ASN A 123 11.27 3.00 -18.41
C ASN A 123 10.01 3.86 -18.53
N LYS A 124 9.70 4.41 -19.72
CA LYS A 124 8.44 5.14 -19.93
C LYS A 124 7.22 4.22 -19.89
N ALA A 125 7.27 3.08 -20.57
CA ALA A 125 6.17 2.12 -20.61
C ALA A 125 5.82 1.60 -19.20
N PHE A 126 6.82 1.15 -18.44
CA PHE A 126 6.63 0.74 -17.05
C PHE A 126 6.22 1.91 -16.15
N GLY A 127 6.64 3.14 -16.44
CA GLY A 127 6.17 4.34 -15.75
C GLY A 127 4.67 4.54 -15.90
N VAL A 128 4.15 4.40 -17.12
CA VAL A 128 2.71 4.45 -17.40
C VAL A 128 1.96 3.37 -16.63
N VAL A 129 2.44 2.12 -16.71
CA VAL A 129 1.84 0.99 -16.00
C VAL A 129 1.84 1.23 -14.49
N LEU A 130 2.96 1.72 -13.93
CA LEU A 130 3.09 2.01 -12.50
C LEU A 130 2.09 3.07 -12.04
N PHE A 131 1.98 4.19 -12.76
CA PHE A 131 1.05 5.25 -12.39
C PHE A 131 -0.41 4.84 -12.62
N ALA A 132 -0.71 4.05 -13.65
CA ALA A 132 -2.04 3.47 -13.84
C ALA A 132 -2.42 2.54 -12.67
N ALA A 133 -1.51 1.67 -12.25
CA ALA A 133 -1.70 0.80 -11.09
C ALA A 133 -1.87 1.63 -9.80
N ALA A 134 -1.07 2.68 -9.62
CA ALA A 134 -1.19 3.59 -8.48
C ALA A 134 -2.56 4.28 -8.43
N LEU A 135 -3.08 4.73 -9.57
CA LEU A 135 -4.42 5.31 -9.66
C LEU A 135 -5.49 4.30 -9.24
N ILE A 136 -5.44 3.07 -9.78
CA ILE A 136 -6.38 1.99 -9.43
C ILE A 136 -6.34 1.73 -7.92
N VAL A 137 -5.16 1.55 -7.34
CA VAL A 137 -5.00 1.30 -5.90
C VAL A 137 -5.55 2.47 -5.08
N LEU A 138 -5.26 3.70 -5.47
CA LEU A 138 -5.76 4.89 -4.78
C LEU A 138 -7.29 4.97 -4.83
N THR A 139 -7.90 4.73 -6.00
CA THR A 139 -9.36 4.67 -6.15
C THR A 139 -9.97 3.57 -5.28
N LEU A 140 -9.38 2.38 -5.25
CA LEU A 140 -9.85 1.27 -4.41
C LEU A 140 -9.75 1.62 -2.91
N ILE A 141 -8.68 2.29 -2.48
CA ILE A 141 -8.53 2.77 -1.10
C ILE A 141 -9.63 3.77 -0.76
N VAL A 142 -9.92 4.73 -1.65
CA VAL A 142 -11.00 5.70 -1.44
C VAL A 142 -12.35 4.99 -1.32
N PHE A 143 -12.65 4.03 -2.19
CA PHE A 143 -13.89 3.25 -2.11
C PHE A 143 -13.98 2.44 -0.82
N HIS A 144 -12.87 1.84 -0.39
CA HIS A 144 -12.80 1.12 0.87
C HIS A 144 -13.07 2.04 2.08
N ILE A 145 -12.51 3.26 2.09
CA ILE A 145 -12.77 4.25 3.14
C ILE A 145 -14.26 4.65 3.15
N ILE A 146 -14.85 4.92 1.99
CA ILE A 146 -16.28 5.26 1.88
C ILE A 146 -17.15 4.10 2.40
N ALA A 147 -16.84 2.87 2.01
CA ALA A 147 -17.55 1.67 2.47
C ALA A 147 -17.40 1.46 3.99
N LEU A 148 -16.24 1.77 4.55
CA LEU A 148 -15.97 1.66 5.99
C LEU A 148 -16.73 2.70 6.82
N ILE A 149 -16.92 3.92 6.28
CA ILE A 149 -17.76 4.95 6.92
C ILE A 149 -19.24 4.56 6.83
N GLY A 150 -19.69 4.07 5.68
CA GLY A 150 -21.06 3.61 5.46
C GLY A 150 -22.14 4.70 5.54
N GLY A 151 -23.39 4.28 5.60
CA GLY A 151 -24.56 5.15 5.76
C GLY A 151 -24.77 6.14 4.61
N THR A 152 -25.26 7.34 4.95
CA THR A 152 -25.62 8.39 3.98
C THR A 152 -24.46 8.79 3.05
N THR A 153 -23.21 8.65 3.50
CA THR A 153 -22.02 8.95 2.69
C THR A 153 -21.88 7.96 1.53
N ALA A 154 -22.10 6.68 1.79
CA ALA A 154 -22.06 5.64 0.75
C ALA A 154 -23.22 5.81 -0.24
N ASP A 155 -24.42 6.08 0.27
CA ASP A 155 -25.61 6.27 -0.58
C ASP A 155 -25.48 7.51 -1.49
N ASN A 156 -25.00 8.62 -0.96
CA ASN A 156 -24.74 9.84 -1.74
C ASN A 156 -23.67 9.61 -2.82
N PHE A 157 -22.63 8.83 -2.51
CA PHE A 157 -21.59 8.49 -3.47
C PHE A 157 -22.11 7.58 -4.59
N LEU A 158 -22.93 6.58 -4.26
CA LEU A 158 -23.59 5.71 -5.26
C LEU A 158 -24.54 6.50 -6.16
N ASN A 159 -25.28 7.46 -5.60
CA ASN A 159 -26.14 8.35 -6.38
C ASN A 159 -25.33 9.25 -7.33
N LEU A 160 -24.15 9.73 -6.93
CA LEU A 160 -23.23 10.48 -7.81
C LEU A 160 -22.67 9.63 -8.96
N LEU A 161 -22.53 8.31 -8.77
CA LEU A 161 -22.14 7.36 -9.80
C LEU A 161 -23.32 6.85 -10.63
N SER A 162 -24.57 7.10 -10.22
CA SER A 162 -25.73 6.60 -10.95
C SER A 162 -25.81 7.22 -12.36
N GLY A 163 -25.75 6.36 -13.39
CA GLY A 163 -25.70 6.77 -14.79
C GLY A 163 -24.29 7.08 -15.35
N SER A 164 -23.25 6.88 -14.55
CA SER A 164 -21.84 6.80 -14.98
C SER A 164 -21.63 5.62 -15.93
N ALA A 165 -20.70 5.76 -16.87
CA ALA A 165 -20.25 4.64 -17.70
C ALA A 165 -19.22 3.74 -17.00
N PHE A 166 -18.70 4.22 -15.87
CA PHE A 166 -17.74 3.56 -14.97
C PHE A 166 -18.39 3.15 -13.65
#